data_AF-A0A7S4B6M3-F1
#
_entry.id   AF-A0A7S4B6M3-F1
#
_cell.length_a   1.000
_cell.length_b   1.000
_cell.length_c   1.000
_cell.angle_alpha   90.00
_cell.angle_beta   90.00
_cell.angle_gamma   90.00
#
_symmetry.space_group_name_H-M   'P 1'
#
loop_
_entity.id
_entity.type
_entity.pdbx_description
1 polymer ?
#
loop_
_entity_poly.entity_id
_entity_poly.type
_entity_poly.pdbx_seq_one_letter_code
_entity_poly.pdbx_strand_id
1 'polypeptide(L)'
;MLQARAAPSTARTVATGGAAPTAASTASGAEALSRVSDAMAVIVATRLRSLLPTLRRAACARLSDTLGRIEWPAASQLTMSAQGPAHAELRQAMCEALLLQYVSEAAAARAPEAESQTLNSESKAGLWALEPFLEPVLKRFRFHFEGRRETNRRDKPEWMFSHVCNLLRMHAPMLVAQVQPMLRSPMEALRNAAAEISGGGGS
;
A
#
# COMPACT_ATOMS: atom_id res chain seq x y z
N MET A 1 72.59 -64.23 21.37
CA MET A 1 72.47 -64.12 19.90
C MET A 1 71.03 -64.40 19.50
N LEU A 2 70.46 -63.46 18.72
CA LEU A 2 69.32 -63.56 17.78
C LEU A 2 67.91 -64.05 18.20
N GLN A 3 67.01 -63.07 18.32
CA GLN A 3 65.65 -62.88 17.78
C GLN A 3 64.83 -64.05 17.17
N ALA A 4 63.53 -64.10 17.53
CA ALA A 4 62.34 -63.83 16.67
C ALA A 4 61.06 -64.32 17.39
N ARG A 5 60.15 -63.47 17.92
CA ARG A 5 59.04 -62.70 17.28
C ARG A 5 57.86 -63.57 16.80
N ALA A 6 56.71 -63.49 17.51
CA ALA A 6 55.35 -63.48 16.96
C ALA A 6 54.29 -63.12 18.05
N ALA A 7 53.40 -62.19 17.73
CA ALA A 7 52.19 -61.82 18.48
C ALA A 7 50.96 -62.51 17.87
N PRO A 8 49.80 -62.56 18.57
CA PRO A 8 48.70 -61.63 18.23
C PRO A 8 47.96 -61.11 19.49
N SER A 9 47.68 -59.81 19.62
CA SER A 9 46.46 -59.11 19.19
C SER A 9 45.14 -59.66 19.74
N THR A 10 44.71 -59.14 20.87
CA THR A 10 43.28 -59.10 21.26
C THR A 10 42.95 -57.69 21.75
N ALA A 11 42.22 -56.97 20.91
CA ALA A 11 41.68 -55.66 21.17
C ALA A 11 40.64 -55.72 22.30
N ARG A 12 40.83 -54.89 23.33
CA ARG A 12 39.86 -54.66 24.40
C ARG A 12 38.98 -53.48 23.98
N THR A 13 37.77 -53.78 23.51
CA THR A 13 36.74 -52.80 23.17
C THR A 13 36.32 -52.02 24.42
N VAL A 14 36.60 -50.72 24.44
CA VAL A 14 35.98 -49.75 25.36
C VAL A 14 34.64 -49.37 24.75
N ALA A 15 33.54 -49.80 25.36
CA ALA A 15 32.21 -49.32 25.04
C ALA A 15 32.07 -47.89 25.57
N THR A 16 32.25 -46.91 24.70
CA THR A 16 31.80 -45.53 24.93
C THR A 16 30.27 -45.50 24.86
N GLY A 17 29.63 -45.31 26.01
CA GLY A 17 28.23 -44.92 26.10
C GLY A 17 28.05 -43.50 25.54
N GLY A 18 27.86 -43.40 24.23
CA GLY A 18 27.43 -42.18 23.56
C GLY A 18 25.94 -41.96 23.80
N ALA A 19 25.60 -41.28 24.90
CA ALA A 19 24.29 -40.68 25.06
C ALA A 19 24.07 -39.67 23.91
N ALA A 20 23.09 -39.93 23.05
CA ALA A 20 22.70 -39.02 21.99
C ALA A 20 22.01 -37.76 22.58
N PRO A 21 22.53 -36.55 22.37
CA PRO A 21 21.86 -35.32 22.75
C PRO A 21 21.66 -34.44 21.51
N THR A 22 20.74 -34.78 20.61
CA THR A 22 20.63 -34.00 19.35
C THR A 22 19.21 -33.73 18.86
N ALA A 23 18.20 -34.51 19.23
CA ALA A 23 16.82 -34.26 18.77
C ALA A 23 16.09 -33.17 19.59
N ALA A 24 16.26 -33.14 20.91
CA ALA A 24 15.56 -32.18 21.77
C ALA A 24 16.15 -30.76 21.71
N SER A 25 17.46 -30.64 21.51
CA SER A 25 18.16 -29.34 21.44
C SER A 25 17.91 -28.60 20.12
N THR A 26 17.70 -29.33 19.02
CA THR A 26 17.44 -28.76 17.70
C THR A 26 15.99 -28.31 17.55
N ALA A 27 15.04 -29.05 18.13
CA ALA A 27 13.64 -28.64 18.24
C ALA A 27 13.47 -27.35 19.07
N SER A 28 14.19 -27.24 20.20
CA SER A 28 14.21 -26.03 21.04
C SER A 28 14.79 -24.80 20.31
N GLY A 29 15.84 -25.00 19.50
CA GLY A 29 16.43 -23.94 18.67
C GLY A 29 15.50 -23.44 17.56
N ALA A 30 14.80 -24.35 16.87
CA ALA A 30 13.82 -24.01 15.84
C ALA A 30 12.60 -23.26 16.43
N GLU A 31 12.11 -23.70 17.60
CA GLU A 31 11.05 -22.99 18.33
C GLU A 31 11.50 -21.60 18.78
N ALA A 32 12.74 -21.45 19.26
CA ALA A 32 13.28 -20.15 19.66
C ALA A 32 13.37 -19.17 18.47
N LEU A 33 13.81 -19.65 17.29
CA LEU A 33 13.84 -18.84 16.06
C LEU A 33 12.44 -18.44 15.59
N SER A 34 11.46 -19.35 15.67
CA SER A 34 10.06 -19.04 15.36
C SER A 34 9.53 -17.93 16.28
N ARG A 35 9.73 -18.04 17.60
CA ARG A 35 9.29 -17.03 18.58
C ARG A 35 9.93 -15.66 18.31
N VAL A 36 11.21 -15.63 17.94
CA VAL A 36 11.89 -14.38 17.57
C VAL A 36 11.31 -13.79 16.28
N SER A 37 11.05 -14.60 15.26
CA SER A 37 10.39 -14.16 14.02
C SER A 37 8.99 -13.62 14.30
N ASP A 38 8.21 -14.30 15.13
CA ASP A 38 6.85 -13.90 15.51
C ASP A 38 6.88 -12.57 16.28
N ALA A 39 7.79 -12.44 17.25
CA ALA A 39 7.99 -11.18 17.98
C ALA A 39 8.43 -10.04 17.05
N MET A 40 9.33 -10.31 16.09
CA MET A 40 9.76 -9.32 15.10
C MET A 40 8.60 -8.91 14.18
N ALA A 41 7.79 -9.87 13.72
CA ALA A 41 6.61 -9.60 12.90
C ALA A 41 5.60 -8.72 13.65
N VAL A 42 5.37 -8.99 14.94
CA VAL A 42 4.51 -8.16 15.79
C VAL A 42 5.07 -6.75 15.94
N ILE A 43 6.37 -6.59 16.21
CA ILE A 43 7.01 -5.28 16.36
C ILE A 43 6.92 -4.49 15.05
N VAL A 44 7.26 -5.11 13.92
CA VAL A 44 7.19 -4.47 12.61
C VAL A 44 5.75 -4.07 12.27
N ALA A 45 4.78 -4.96 12.47
CA ALA A 45 3.37 -4.66 12.23
C ALA A 45 2.87 -3.50 13.12
N THR A 46 3.26 -3.49 14.40
CA THR A 46 2.90 -2.43 15.35
C THR A 46 3.48 -1.07 14.92
N ARG A 47 4.74 -1.05 14.49
CA ARG A 47 5.40 0.16 14.01
C ARG A 47 4.81 0.66 12.71
N LEU A 48 4.60 -0.22 11.72
CA LEU A 48 3.94 0.13 10.46
C LEU A 48 2.54 0.71 10.71
N ARG A 49 1.78 0.12 11.62
CA ARG A 49 0.46 0.62 12.03
C ARG A 49 0.54 2.03 12.62
N SER A 50 1.49 2.28 13.51
CA SER A 50 1.69 3.62 14.09
C SER A 50 2.09 4.68 13.06
N LEU A 51 2.75 4.27 11.98
CA LEU A 51 3.18 5.17 10.89
C LEU A 51 2.11 5.34 9.81
N LEU A 52 1.11 4.46 9.75
CA LEU A 52 0.11 4.42 8.69
C LEU A 52 -0.60 5.76 8.47
N PRO A 53 -1.10 6.49 9.49
CA PRO A 53 -1.76 7.78 9.27
C PRO A 53 -0.81 8.82 8.67
N THR A 54 0.48 8.77 9.02
CA THR A 54 1.50 9.67 8.46
C THR A 54 1.84 9.30 7.03
N LEU A 55 2.01 8.02 6.73
CA LEU A 55 2.26 7.53 5.38
C LEU A 55 1.07 7.84 4.45
N ARG A 56 -0.16 7.63 4.93
CA ARG A 56 -1.38 7.99 4.19
C ARG A 56 -1.41 9.46 3.88
N ARG A 57 -1.22 10.34 4.89
CA ARG A 57 -1.18 11.79 4.68
C ARG A 57 -0.12 12.19 3.65
N ALA A 58 1.08 11.61 3.73
CA ALA A 58 2.15 11.90 2.78
C ALA A 58 1.81 11.43 1.35
N ALA A 59 1.24 10.24 1.19
CA ALA A 59 0.80 9.72 -0.11
C ALA A 59 -0.32 10.58 -0.71
N CYS A 60 -1.34 10.93 0.08
CA CYS A 60 -2.43 11.80 -0.36
C CYS A 60 -1.95 13.22 -0.68
N ALA A 61 -0.99 13.77 0.07
CA ALA A 61 -0.39 15.08 -0.21
C ALA A 61 0.37 15.06 -1.54
N ARG A 62 1.22 14.05 -1.76
CA ARG A 62 1.92 13.88 -3.04
C ARG A 62 0.97 13.75 -4.22
N LEU A 63 -0.11 12.97 -4.06
CA LEU A 63 -1.14 12.84 -5.08
C LEU A 63 -1.81 14.20 -5.36
N SER A 64 -2.15 14.95 -4.31
CA SER A 64 -2.71 16.31 -4.42
C SER A 64 -1.77 17.27 -5.17
N ASP A 65 -0.47 17.21 -4.90
CA ASP A 65 0.53 18.04 -5.58
C ASP A 65 0.61 17.71 -7.08
N THR A 66 0.63 16.42 -7.44
CA THR A 66 0.62 15.99 -8.85
C THR A 66 -0.66 16.40 -9.57
N LEU A 67 -1.81 16.35 -8.89
CA LEU A 67 -3.09 16.86 -9.40
C LEU A 67 -3.03 18.37 -9.64
N GLY A 68 -2.37 19.13 -8.76
CA GLY A 68 -2.16 20.56 -8.95
C GLY A 68 -1.30 20.89 -10.17
N ARG A 69 -0.29 20.09 -10.49
CA ARG A 69 0.57 20.26 -11.68
C ARG A 69 -0.17 20.04 -12.99
N ILE A 70 -1.13 19.10 -12.98
CA ILE A 70 -2.07 18.91 -14.09
C ILE A 70 -3.33 19.74 -13.92
N GLU A 71 -3.26 20.85 -13.15
CA GLU A 71 -4.33 21.83 -12.92
C GLU A 71 -5.71 21.21 -12.67
N TRP A 72 -5.78 20.03 -12.06
CA TRP A 72 -7.04 19.36 -11.78
C TRP A 72 -7.81 20.22 -10.76
N PRO A 73 -9.13 20.48 -10.95
CA PRO A 73 -10.07 19.85 -11.87
C PRO A 73 -10.45 20.76 -13.07
N ALA A 74 -9.53 21.54 -13.63
CA ALA A 74 -9.84 22.41 -14.76
C ALA A 74 -10.26 21.62 -16.02
N ALA A 75 -11.28 22.10 -16.73
CA ALA A 75 -11.82 21.41 -17.91
C ALA A 75 -10.85 21.40 -19.12
N SER A 76 -9.87 22.31 -19.15
CA SER A 76 -8.81 22.39 -20.16
C SER A 76 -7.97 21.11 -20.29
N GLN A 77 -7.97 20.27 -19.25
CA GLN A 77 -7.08 19.12 -19.09
C GLN A 77 -7.62 17.81 -19.69
N LEU A 78 -8.90 17.75 -20.12
CA LEU A 78 -9.50 16.55 -20.75
C LEU A 78 -8.87 16.20 -22.11
N THR A 79 -8.10 17.13 -22.67
CA THR A 79 -7.52 17.07 -24.02
C THR A 79 -6.00 16.90 -24.02
N MET A 80 -5.33 16.98 -22.87
CA MET A 80 -3.88 16.83 -22.80
C MET A 80 -3.51 15.34 -22.89
N SER A 81 -2.54 15.06 -23.76
CA SER A 81 -2.03 13.72 -24.03
C SER A 81 -1.79 12.96 -22.72
N ALA A 82 -2.47 11.82 -22.56
CA ALA A 82 -2.40 10.92 -21.40
C ALA A 82 -1.00 10.36 -21.11
N GLN A 83 0.01 10.76 -21.88
CA GLN A 83 1.34 10.16 -21.93
C GLN A 83 2.49 11.13 -21.56
N GLY A 84 2.20 12.25 -20.89
CA GLY A 84 3.24 13.18 -20.40
C GLY A 84 3.90 12.78 -19.06
N PRO A 85 5.07 13.34 -18.72
CA PRO A 85 5.76 13.04 -17.46
C PRO A 85 4.91 13.38 -16.21
N ALA A 86 4.12 14.45 -16.27
CA ALA A 86 3.19 14.80 -15.19
C ALA A 86 2.09 13.73 -14.98
N HIS A 87 1.62 13.09 -16.06
CA HIS A 87 0.67 11.97 -15.96
C HIS A 87 1.33 10.70 -15.41
N ALA A 88 2.60 10.46 -15.74
CA ALA A 88 3.36 9.35 -15.14
C ALA A 88 3.54 9.54 -13.62
N GLU A 89 3.90 10.75 -13.18
CA GLU A 89 4.01 11.09 -11.75
C GLU A 89 2.66 10.94 -11.03
N LEU A 90 1.56 11.40 -11.63
CA LEU A 90 0.21 11.21 -11.10
C LEU A 90 -0.09 9.72 -10.92
N ARG A 91 0.16 8.92 -11.95
CA ARG A 91 -0.06 7.47 -11.93
C ARG A 91 0.75 6.80 -10.82
N GLN A 92 2.01 7.21 -10.66
CA GLN A 92 2.86 6.70 -9.59
C GLN A 92 2.29 7.06 -8.20
N ALA A 93 2.00 8.34 -7.95
CA ALA A 93 1.48 8.78 -6.67
C ALA A 93 0.15 8.08 -6.32
N MET A 94 -0.70 7.84 -7.32
CA MET A 94 -1.93 7.08 -7.16
C MET A 94 -1.65 5.61 -6.81
N CYS A 95 -0.72 4.94 -7.51
CA CYS A 95 -0.35 3.55 -7.22
C CYS A 95 0.19 3.39 -5.79
N GLU A 96 1.03 4.32 -5.34
CA GLU A 96 1.57 4.30 -3.97
C GLU A 96 0.47 4.42 -2.91
N ALA A 97 -0.50 5.31 -3.12
CA ALA A 97 -1.65 5.45 -2.22
C ALA A 97 -2.52 4.18 -2.20
N LEU A 98 -2.78 3.58 -3.36
CA LEU A 98 -3.54 2.33 -3.49
C LEU A 98 -2.81 1.14 -2.84
N LEU A 99 -1.50 1.04 -3.03
CA LEU A 99 -0.71 0.00 -2.40
C LEU A 99 -0.70 0.12 -0.89
N LEU A 100 -0.51 1.34 -0.38
CA LEU A 100 -0.48 1.57 1.06
C LEU A 100 -1.82 1.16 1.68
N GLN A 101 -2.94 1.47 1.02
CA GLN A 101 -4.26 1.02 1.44
C GLN A 101 -4.38 -0.51 1.39
N TYR A 102 -3.97 -1.14 0.29
CA TYR A 102 -4.02 -2.60 0.15
C TYR A 102 -3.21 -3.32 1.23
N VAL A 103 -1.99 -2.83 1.52
CA VAL A 103 -1.13 -3.37 2.59
C VAL A 103 -1.77 -3.17 3.96
N SER A 104 -2.38 -2.01 4.21
CA SER A 104 -3.13 -1.74 5.45
C SER A 104 -4.29 -2.70 5.65
N GLU A 105 -5.13 -2.89 4.62
CA GLU A 105 -6.29 -3.79 4.67
C GLU A 105 -5.86 -5.26 4.86
N ALA A 106 -4.81 -5.69 4.17
CA ALA A 106 -4.22 -7.01 4.34
C ALA A 106 -3.65 -7.22 5.75
N ALA A 107 -3.04 -6.19 6.34
CA ALA A 107 -2.56 -6.23 7.72
C ALA A 107 -3.73 -6.27 8.73
N ALA A 108 -4.79 -5.51 8.48
CA ALA A 108 -6.00 -5.50 9.31
C ALA A 108 -6.71 -6.87 9.33
N ALA A 109 -6.77 -7.54 8.18
CA ALA A 109 -7.35 -8.88 8.05
C ALA A 109 -6.61 -9.98 8.85
N ARG A 110 -5.33 -9.73 9.20
CA ARG A 110 -4.48 -10.66 9.97
C ARG A 110 -4.37 -10.28 11.45
N ALA A 111 -4.89 -9.12 11.84
CA ALA A 111 -4.78 -8.61 13.20
C ALA A 111 -5.85 -9.23 14.12
N PRO A 112 -5.58 -9.37 15.43
CA PRO A 112 -6.59 -9.77 16.40
C PRO A 112 -7.77 -8.77 16.44
N GLU A 113 -8.97 -9.23 16.79
CA GLU A 113 -10.24 -8.49 16.61
C GLU A 113 -10.24 -7.05 17.16
N ALA A 114 -9.66 -6.82 18.34
CA ALA A 114 -9.58 -5.50 18.96
C ALA A 114 -8.72 -4.50 18.15
N GLU A 115 -7.69 -5.00 17.47
CA GLU A 115 -6.80 -4.21 16.62
C GLU A 115 -7.32 -4.10 15.19
N SER A 116 -8.04 -5.12 14.73
CA SER A 116 -8.67 -5.12 13.43
C SER A 116 -9.75 -4.02 13.33
N GLN A 117 -10.49 -3.74 14.41
CA GLN A 117 -11.51 -2.68 14.42
C GLN A 117 -10.95 -1.26 14.21
N THR A 118 -9.80 -0.92 14.79
CA THR A 118 -9.20 0.42 14.64
C THR A 118 -8.66 0.64 13.23
N LEU A 119 -7.94 -0.35 12.70
CA LEU A 119 -7.45 -0.35 11.32
C LEU A 119 -8.56 -0.38 10.27
N ASN A 120 -9.60 -1.17 10.51
CA ASN A 120 -10.75 -1.28 9.62
C ASN A 120 -11.52 0.05 9.58
N SER A 121 -11.64 0.78 10.69
CA SER A 121 -12.27 2.10 10.70
C SER A 121 -11.55 3.12 9.79
N GLU A 122 -10.22 3.17 9.81
CA GLU A 122 -9.44 4.06 8.94
C GLU A 122 -9.46 3.65 7.45
N SER A 123 -9.53 2.34 7.18
CA SER A 123 -9.47 1.77 5.83
C SER A 123 -10.83 1.75 5.13
N LYS A 124 -11.92 1.52 5.88
CA LYS A 124 -13.29 1.35 5.36
C LYS A 124 -13.96 2.67 4.96
N ALA A 125 -13.31 3.80 5.21
CA ALA A 125 -13.80 5.14 4.86
C ALA A 125 -13.87 5.41 3.34
N GLY A 126 -13.32 4.52 2.51
CA GLY A 126 -13.32 4.62 1.06
C GLY A 126 -11.91 4.46 0.49
N LEU A 127 -11.78 4.72 -0.81
CA LEU A 127 -10.51 4.61 -1.51
C LEU A 127 -9.67 5.87 -1.25
N TRP A 128 -8.56 5.75 -0.52
CA TRP A 128 -7.70 6.87 -0.13
C TRP A 128 -7.19 7.66 -1.35
N ALA A 129 -6.93 6.95 -2.44
CA ALA A 129 -6.50 7.55 -3.69
C ALA A 129 -7.57 8.44 -4.34
N LEU A 130 -8.86 8.27 -4.04
CA LEU A 130 -9.92 9.14 -4.58
C LEU A 130 -10.12 10.42 -3.79
N GLU A 131 -9.72 10.47 -2.52
CA GLU A 131 -9.91 11.67 -1.68
C GLU A 131 -9.28 12.92 -2.31
N PRO A 132 -8.01 12.89 -2.77
CA PRO A 132 -7.39 14.04 -3.44
C PRO A 132 -8.07 14.46 -4.75
N PHE A 133 -8.67 13.52 -5.50
CA PHE A 133 -9.39 13.86 -6.73
C PHE A 133 -10.72 14.57 -6.43
N LEU A 134 -11.40 14.15 -5.37
CA LEU A 134 -12.72 14.67 -5.01
C LEU A 134 -12.66 16.00 -4.26
N GLU A 135 -11.63 16.22 -3.43
CA GLU A 135 -11.50 17.43 -2.62
C GLU A 135 -11.68 18.74 -3.40
N PRO A 136 -11.00 18.98 -4.55
CA PRO A 136 -11.19 20.23 -5.29
C PRO A 136 -12.56 20.32 -5.99
N VAL A 137 -13.15 19.19 -6.38
CA VAL A 137 -14.50 19.12 -6.97
C VAL A 137 -15.55 19.47 -5.91
N LEU A 138 -15.42 18.89 -4.72
CA LEU A 138 -16.26 19.19 -3.56
C LEU A 138 -16.10 20.63 -3.13
N LYS A 139 -14.88 21.17 -3.07
CA LYS A 139 -14.63 22.58 -2.74
C LYS A 139 -15.39 23.52 -3.68
N ARG A 140 -15.41 23.22 -4.99
CA ARG A 140 -16.19 23.97 -5.98
C ARG A 140 -17.70 23.86 -5.71
N PHE A 141 -18.19 22.65 -5.42
CA PHE A 141 -19.58 22.43 -5.05
C PHE A 141 -19.96 23.26 -3.81
N ARG A 142 -19.21 23.12 -2.71
CA ARG A 142 -19.43 23.83 -1.44
C ARG A 142 -19.45 25.34 -1.62
N PHE A 143 -18.55 25.87 -2.44
CA PHE A 143 -18.50 27.30 -2.76
C PHE A 143 -19.82 27.82 -3.35
N HIS A 144 -20.52 27.02 -4.15
CA HIS A 144 -21.81 27.40 -4.75
C HIS A 144 -23.03 27.11 -3.87
N PHE A 145 -22.99 26.06 -3.04
CA PHE A 145 -24.19 25.50 -2.38
C PHE A 145 -24.14 25.45 -0.84
N GLU A 146 -23.03 25.82 -0.18
CA GLU A 146 -22.96 25.89 1.29
C GLU A 146 -22.87 27.33 1.83
N GLY A 147 -22.68 28.32 0.95
CA GLY A 147 -22.62 29.74 1.31
C GLY A 147 -23.95 30.50 1.19
N ARG A 148 -23.91 31.83 1.40
CA ARG A 148 -25.05 32.76 1.19
C ARG A 148 -25.26 33.16 -0.28
N ARG A 149 -24.81 32.33 -1.22
CA ARG A 149 -24.93 32.64 -2.64
C ARG A 149 -26.35 32.46 -3.13
N GLU A 150 -26.74 33.24 -4.13
CA GLU A 150 -28.06 33.14 -4.75
C GLU A 150 -28.34 31.75 -5.33
N THR A 151 -27.30 30.95 -5.62
CA THR A 151 -27.40 29.57 -6.08
C THR A 151 -27.80 28.56 -4.99
N ASN A 152 -27.68 28.90 -3.70
CA ASN A 152 -28.05 28.05 -2.58
C ASN A 152 -29.50 28.30 -2.14
N ARG A 153 -30.45 27.83 -2.95
CA ARG A 153 -31.89 28.08 -2.79
C ARG A 153 -32.65 26.81 -2.46
N ARG A 154 -33.24 26.76 -1.27
CA ARG A 154 -34.06 25.62 -0.81
C ARG A 154 -35.32 25.40 -1.64
N ASP A 155 -35.82 26.46 -2.26
CA ASP A 155 -36.97 26.43 -3.16
C ASP A 155 -36.65 25.87 -4.56
N LYS A 156 -35.35 25.77 -4.91
CA LYS A 156 -34.88 25.29 -6.22
C LYS A 156 -33.81 24.20 -6.09
N PRO A 157 -34.14 23.03 -5.52
CA PRO A 157 -33.19 21.94 -5.36
C PRO A 157 -32.61 21.44 -6.70
N GLU A 158 -33.31 21.66 -7.82
CA GLU A 158 -32.87 21.30 -9.17
C GLU A 158 -31.55 21.97 -9.59
N TRP A 159 -31.20 23.13 -9.03
CA TRP A 159 -29.93 23.80 -9.32
C TRP A 159 -28.73 23.03 -8.77
N MET A 160 -28.88 22.48 -7.56
CA MET A 160 -27.86 21.61 -6.96
C MET A 160 -27.65 20.37 -7.82
N PHE A 161 -28.73 19.69 -8.20
CA PHE A 161 -28.64 18.49 -9.04
C PHE A 161 -28.05 18.79 -10.42
N SER A 162 -28.47 19.88 -11.06
CA SER A 162 -27.92 20.31 -12.35
C SER A 162 -26.42 20.57 -12.25
N HIS A 163 -25.96 21.19 -11.17
CA HIS A 163 -24.53 21.41 -10.94
C HIS A 163 -23.76 20.11 -10.74
N VAL A 164 -24.28 19.17 -9.93
CA VAL A 164 -23.67 17.84 -9.77
C VAL A 164 -23.59 17.11 -11.10
N CYS A 165 -24.67 17.09 -11.88
CA CYS A 165 -24.68 16.50 -13.23
C CYS A 165 -23.64 17.16 -14.15
N ASN A 166 -23.44 18.47 -14.04
CA ASN A 166 -22.43 19.18 -14.81
C ASN A 166 -21.00 18.80 -14.36
N LEU A 167 -20.73 18.75 -13.06
CA LEU A 167 -19.44 18.29 -12.53
C LEU A 167 -19.12 16.87 -12.99
N LEU A 168 -20.10 15.96 -12.93
CA LEU A 168 -19.94 14.59 -13.42
C LEU A 168 -19.65 14.56 -14.92
N ARG A 169 -20.42 15.30 -15.73
CA ARG A 169 -20.21 15.35 -17.19
C ARG A 169 -18.82 15.89 -17.55
N MET A 170 -18.33 16.87 -16.81
CA MET A 170 -17.00 17.45 -17.04
C MET A 170 -15.86 16.53 -16.58
N HIS A 171 -15.97 15.90 -15.41
CA HIS A 171 -14.81 15.25 -14.77
C HIS A 171 -14.79 13.72 -14.93
N ALA A 172 -15.94 13.08 -15.13
CA ALA A 172 -16.02 11.63 -15.27
C ALA A 172 -15.16 11.06 -16.42
N PRO A 173 -15.06 11.67 -17.61
CA PRO A 173 -14.24 11.10 -18.68
C PRO A 173 -12.76 10.95 -18.31
N MET A 174 -12.18 11.93 -17.61
CA MET A 174 -10.79 11.85 -17.13
C MET A 174 -10.62 10.74 -16.09
N LEU A 175 -11.54 10.65 -15.11
CA LEU A 175 -11.51 9.59 -14.10
C LEU A 175 -11.66 8.20 -14.75
N VAL A 176 -12.54 8.06 -15.74
CA VAL A 176 -12.72 6.81 -16.49
C VAL A 176 -11.49 6.46 -17.31
N ALA A 177 -10.84 7.45 -17.94
CA ALA A 177 -9.67 7.20 -18.78
C ALA A 177 -8.39 6.93 -17.96
N GLN A 178 -8.19 7.63 -16.85
CA GLN A 178 -6.92 7.61 -16.10
C GLN A 178 -7.00 6.79 -14.83
N VAL A 179 -8.09 6.92 -14.06
CA VAL A 179 -8.22 6.31 -12.72
C VAL A 179 -8.77 4.90 -12.83
N GLN A 180 -9.83 4.68 -13.62
CA GLN A 180 -10.50 3.38 -13.72
C GLN A 180 -9.58 2.22 -14.14
N PRO A 181 -8.66 2.36 -15.12
CA PRO A 181 -7.75 1.26 -15.49
C PRO A 181 -6.86 0.84 -14.32
N MET A 182 -6.41 1.80 -13.51
CA MET A 182 -5.56 1.55 -12.35
C MET A 182 -6.31 0.83 -11.23
N LEU A 183 -7.62 1.06 -11.11
CA LEU A 183 -8.46 0.34 -10.13
C LEU A 183 -8.81 -1.07 -10.58
N ARG A 184 -8.92 -1.32 -11.89
CA ARG A 184 -9.21 -2.66 -12.43
C ARG A 184 -8.02 -3.61 -12.29
N SER A 185 -6.81 -3.10 -12.54
CA SER A 185 -5.57 -3.86 -12.42
C SER A 185 -4.52 -3.12 -11.61
N PRO A 186 -4.69 -2.97 -10.27
CA PRO A 186 -3.78 -2.18 -9.44
C PRO A 186 -2.34 -2.68 -9.47
N MET A 187 -2.16 -4.01 -9.48
CA MET A 187 -0.83 -4.63 -9.50
C MET A 187 -0.11 -4.46 -10.85
N GLU A 188 -0.85 -4.50 -11.96
CA GLU A 188 -0.29 -4.24 -13.29
C GLU A 188 0.06 -2.76 -13.44
N ALA A 189 -0.81 -1.87 -12.97
CA ALA A 189 -0.58 -0.43 -12.97
C ALA A 189 0.67 -0.06 -12.16
N LEU A 190 0.85 -0.67 -10.98
CA LEU A 190 2.06 -0.51 -10.18
C LEU A 190 3.31 -0.98 -10.92
N ARG A 191 3.27 -2.18 -11.49
CA ARG A 191 4.41 -2.75 -12.22
C ARG A 191 4.83 -1.83 -13.38
N ASN A 192 3.86 -1.31 -14.11
CA ASN A 192 4.11 -0.40 -15.23
C ASN A 192 4.67 0.94 -14.75
N ALA A 193 4.14 1.50 -13.65
CA ALA A 193 4.67 2.72 -13.04
C ALA A 193 6.13 2.53 -12.57
N ALA A 194 6.46 1.38 -11.95
CA ALA A 194 7.82 1.06 -11.53
C ALA A 194 8.79 0.90 -12.72
N ALA A 195 8.32 0.34 -13.83
CA ALA A 195 9.11 0.17 -15.05
C ALA A 195 9.44 1.51 -15.72
N GLU A 196 8.50 2.45 -15.74
CA GLU A 196 8.71 3.80 -16.30
C GLU A 196 9.79 4.59 -15.55
N ILE A 197 9.87 4.43 -14.22
CA ILE A 197 10.91 5.04 -13.38
C ILE A 197 12.30 4.47 -13.71
N SER A 198 12.36 3.16 -13.94
CA SER A 198 13.62 2.47 -14.25
C SER A 198 14.10 2.76 -15.68
N GLY A 199 13.18 3.09 -16.60
CA GLY A 199 13.48 3.45 -17.99
C GLY A 199 13.83 4.92 -18.23
N GLY A 200 13.49 5.83 -17.32
CA GLY A 200 13.70 7.28 -17.48
C GLY A 200 15.12 7.80 -17.18
N GLY A 201 16.07 6.93 -16.82
CA GLY A 201 17.44 7.30 -16.45
C GLY A 201 18.44 7.40 -17.61
N GLY A 202 18.00 7.31 -18.86
CA GLY A 202 18.89 7.29 -20.03
C GLY A 202 18.29 7.97 -21.25
N SER A 203 18.34 9.30 -21.29
CA SER A 203 18.31 10.11 -22.52
C SER A 203 18.86 11.50 -22.21
#